data_AF-A0A934I0E6-F1
#
_entry.id   AF-A0A934I0E6-F1
#
_cell.length_a   1.000
_cell.length_b   1.000
_cell.length_c   1.000
_cell.angle_alpha   90.00
_cell.angle_beta   90.00
_cell.angle_gamma   90.00
#
_symmetry.space_group_name_H-M   'P 1'
#
loop_
_entity.id
_entity.type
_entity.pdbx_description
1 polymer ?
#
loop_
_entity_poly.entity_id
_entity_poly.type
_entity_poly.pdbx_seq_one_letter_code
_entity_poly.pdbx_strand_id
1 'polypeptide(L)' 'MVNQTVVQIIGNRILNGGLNPKTNQPFQLSDVINSDYKTAVENYLIEKSGAV' A
#
# COMPACT_ATOMS: atom_id res chain seq x y z
N MET A 1 -6.75 1.51 15.09
CA MET A 1 -7.83 1.41 14.09
C MET A 1 -7.27 1.84 12.75
N VAL A 2 -7.37 0.98 11.73
CA VAL A 2 -6.83 1.24 10.38
C VAL A 2 -7.88 1.95 9.53
N ASN A 3 -7.52 3.04 8.87
CA ASN A 3 -8.39 3.72 7.93
C ASN A 3 -8.30 3.05 6.55
N GLN A 4 -9.40 2.43 6.13
CA GLN A 4 -9.46 1.68 4.86
C GLN A 4 -9.26 2.55 3.62
N THR A 5 -9.69 3.81 3.65
CA THR A 5 -9.44 4.76 2.55
C THR A 5 -7.94 4.97 2.36
N VAL A 6 -7.18 5.09 3.45
CA VAL A 6 -5.71 5.24 3.37
C VAL A 6 -5.06 3.96 2.83
N VAL A 7 -5.52 2.79 3.26
CA VAL A 7 -5.05 1.49 2.73
C VAL A 7 -5.27 1.39 1.23
N GLN A 8 -6.46 1.72 0.74
CA GLN A 8 -6.78 1.71 -0.69
C GLN A 8 -5.93 2.68 -1.50
N ILE A 9 -5.69 3.90 -1.00
CA ILE A 9 -4.84 4.88 -1.67
C ILE A 9 -3.40 4.35 -1.79
N ILE A 10 -2.85 3.80 -0.70
CA ILE A 10 -1.48 3.27 -0.69
C ILE A 10 -1.40 2.04 -1.60
N GLY A 11 -2.31 1.08 -1.47
CA GLY A 11 -2.35 -0.12 -2.29
C GLY A 11 -2.47 0.20 -3.78
N ASN A 12 -3.38 1.11 -4.16
CA ASN A 12 -3.50 1.55 -5.55
C ASN A 12 -2.25 2.26 -6.06
N ARG A 13 -1.56 3.07 -5.23
CA ARG A 13 -0.28 3.66 -5.64
C ARG A 13 0.76 2.60 -5.92
N ILE A 14 0.90 1.60 -5.04
CA ILE A 14 1.85 0.50 -5.23
C ILE A 14 1.53 -0.28 -6.51
N LEU A 15 0.27 -0.66 -6.73
CA LEU A 15 -0.16 -1.43 -7.91
C LEU A 15 0.05 -0.67 -9.24
N ASN A 16 -0.10 0.65 -9.23
CA ASN A 16 0.03 1.49 -10.44
C ASN A 16 1.43 2.13 -10.58
N GLY A 17 2.39 1.80 -9.71
CA GLY A 17 3.73 2.42 -9.73
C GLY A 17 3.73 3.92 -9.42
N GLY A 18 2.72 4.40 -8.68
CA GLY A 18 2.62 5.79 -8.26
C GLY A 18 3.77 6.23 -7.37
N LEU A 19 4.13 7.51 -7.41
CA LEU A 19 5.25 8.03 -6.65
C LEU A 19 4.93 8.20 -5.15
N ASN A 20 5.91 7.91 -4.31
CA ASN A 20 5.94 8.33 -2.93
C ASN A 20 6.23 9.84 -2.86
N PRO A 21 5.30 10.66 -2.33
CA PRO A 21 5.46 12.12 -2.31
C PRO A 21 6.65 12.59 -1.46
N LYS A 22 7.20 11.72 -0.59
CA LYS A 22 8.39 12.06 0.22
C LYS A 22 9.70 11.87 -0.53
N THR A 23 9.80 10.84 -1.37
CA THR A 23 11.05 10.42 -2.01
C THR A 23 11.07 10.66 -3.51
N ASN A 24 9.90 10.93 -4.11
CA ASN A 24 9.68 10.98 -5.56
C ASN A 24 10.13 9.70 -6.29
N GLN A 25 10.17 8.56 -5.57
CA GLN A 25 10.44 7.24 -6.12
C GLN A 25 9.14 6.42 -6.15
N PRO A 26 9.07 5.31 -6.92
CA PRO A 26 7.92 4.41 -6.89
C PRO A 26 7.59 3.99 -5.46
N PHE A 27 6.33 4.13 -5.07
CA PHE A 27 5.86 3.81 -3.72
C PHE A 27 5.99 2.30 -3.49
N GLN A 28 6.64 1.91 -2.39
CA GLN A 28 6.81 0.50 -2.01
C GLN A 28 6.13 0.19 -0.68
N LEU A 29 5.82 -1.09 -0.44
CA LEU A 29 5.26 -1.54 0.85
C LEU A 29 6.20 -1.25 2.03
N SER A 30 7.51 -1.24 1.80
CA SER A 30 8.53 -0.88 2.79
C SER A 30 8.44 0.58 3.26
N ASP A 31 7.80 1.47 2.48
CA ASP A 31 7.58 2.87 2.87
C ASP A 31 6.49 3.03 3.95
N VAL A 32 5.72 1.97 4.21
CA VAL A 32 4.68 1.94 5.24
C VAL A 32 5.29 1.52 6.58
N ILE A 33 5.63 2.51 7.41
CA ILE A 33 6.31 2.28 8.71
C ILE A 33 5.37 1.72 9.78
N ASN A 34 4.09 2.12 9.76
CA ASN A 34 3.12 1.62 10.73
C ASN A 34 2.74 0.16 10.41
N SER A 35 2.96 -0.75 11.35
CA SER A 35 2.74 -2.19 11.19
C SER A 35 1.31 -2.54 10.79
N ASP A 36 0.31 -1.92 11.43
CA ASP A 36 -1.10 -2.23 11.17
C ASP A 36 -1.50 -1.83 9.74
N TYR A 37 -1.01 -0.67 9.29
CA TYR A 37 -1.21 -0.24 7.91
C TYR A 37 -0.44 -1.11 6.93
N LYS A 38 0.77 -1.55 7.28
CA LYS A 38 1.58 -2.40 6.41
C LYS A 38 0.88 -3.74 6.14
N THR A 39 0.41 -4.41 7.19
CA THR A 39 -0.36 -5.66 7.07
C THR A 39 -1.66 -5.45 6.30
N ALA A 40 -2.39 -4.35 6.55
CA ALA A 40 -3.63 -4.08 5.83
C ALA A 40 -3.40 -3.82 4.32
N VAL A 41 -2.32 -3.11 3.96
CA VAL A 41 -1.92 -2.89 2.57
C VAL A 41 -1.46 -4.19 1.92
N GLU A 42 -0.68 -5.00 2.62
CA GLU A 42 -0.25 -6.33 2.12
C GLU A 42 -1.45 -7.22 1.80
N ASN A 43 -2.43 -7.32 2.70
CA ASN A 43 -3.67 -8.05 2.47
C ASN A 43 -4.44 -7.51 1.26
N TYR A 44 -4.55 -6.19 1.12
CA TYR A 44 -5.18 -5.55 -0.04
C TYR A 44 -4.46 -5.91 -1.35
N LEU A 45 -3.13 -5.90 -1.35
CA LEU A 45 -2.33 -6.25 -2.53
C LEU A 45 -2.53 -7.71 -2.93
N ILE A 46 -2.58 -8.64 -1.96
CA ILE A 46 -2.85 -10.07 -2.21
C ILE A 46 -4.24 -10.24 -2.85
N GLU A 47 -5.27 -9.63 -2.25
CA GLU A 47 -6.65 -9.67 -2.76
C GLU A 47 -6.73 -9.15 -4.21
N LYS A 48 -6.03 -8.06 -4.53
CA LYS A 48 -6.04 -7.46 -5.87
C LYS A 48 -5.14 -8.15 -6.88
N SER A 49 -4.12 -8.88 -6.44
CA SER A 49 -3.23 -9.63 -7.33
C SER A 49 -3.81 -10.98 -7.76
N GLY A 50 -4.96 -11.37 -7.18
CA GLY A 50 -5.61 -12.66 -7.49
C GLY A 50 -4.81 -13.88 -7.03
N ALA A 51 -3.84 -13.70 -6.13
CA ALA A 51 -3.11 -14.78 -5.50
C ALA A 51 -4.01 -15.42 -4.43
N VAL A 52 -4.82 -16.38 -4.86
CA VAL A 52 -5.58 -17.33 -4.01
C VAL A 52 -5.05 -18.73 -4.22
#